data_AF-A0A953MR22-F1
#
_entry.id   AF-A0A953MR22-F1
#
_cell.length_a   1.000
_cell.length_b   1.000
_cell.length_c   1.000
_cell.angle_alpha   90.00
_cell.angle_beta   90.00
_cell.angle_gamma   90.00
#
_symmetry.space_group_name_H-M   'P 1'
#
loop_
_entity.id
_entity.type
_entity.pdbx_description
1 polymer ?
#
loop_
_entity_poly.entity_id
_entity_poly.type
_entity_poly.pdbx_seq_one_letter_code
_entity_poly.pdbx_strand_id
1 'polypeptide(L)'
;MNEKWKNITNDNVKKAIELFDKTNENYPEPRNTFLIYNGRKYPAKHIRGLAYFIANGKEISKSEYSGGQETVNFFKKLDFTVQYKKQTIKQSVEKTEKPKTVTASKKKKKISKRLNPVDQKNALQLLFQRHFGVIETEKKFDWLKTPNHDNLPREYLSISKELFEYRNQNGFQKSNYQLLCDIVLEDHKLIIEYDENQHFSKARQITLENYPKNVDLHFSKSAWIDSCKRINAKDNSPIDRDEKRAFYDTVRDIEAFKHGYKLIRIKHEDFDWSENGAEKYLTDLILSSKNSTGIQKHKIARLVVTGKQYDKYGNPNFSKLEKLIEQFLTKEFGKSHFEFLLTAGGFLTFSFPKELQLDHDIETAEKKYVNTLQKKAEITIDEFFRSLKTSTFKKLVETVDYFTVGIDGFNPANYQMIELVAIYDLKNGKVINWTGKFYPTDSQKRDLIKINDLDTHFVELNKQKIAILGCHDLNVYSPRGQANANPNGWKRKLADKFKKQCNEFNPEIILQHPHTTDTPNIWNLAWRTVEKELPNVKHFASGIKYFNWNGVPRASLSKVLEKTKKGDVIDFE
;
A
#
# COMPACT_ATOMS: atom_id res chain seq x y z
N MET A 1 24.63 -0.10 -14.74
CA MET A 1 25.07 -0.18 -16.15
C MET A 1 25.87 -1.46 -16.30
N ASN A 2 25.51 -2.34 -17.26
CA ASN A 2 26.06 -3.69 -17.39
C ASN A 2 27.60 -3.66 -17.58
N GLU A 3 28.36 -4.45 -16.81
CA GLU A 3 29.84 -4.51 -16.84
C GLU A 3 30.39 -4.77 -18.27
N LYS A 4 29.62 -5.52 -19.08
CA LYS A 4 29.94 -5.89 -20.47
C LYS A 4 29.88 -4.76 -21.51
N TRP A 5 29.43 -3.56 -21.15
CA TRP A 5 29.53 -2.38 -22.03
C TRP A 5 30.80 -1.57 -21.76
N LYS A 6 31.46 -1.77 -20.61
CA LYS A 6 32.65 -1.02 -20.21
C LYS A 6 33.93 -1.55 -20.87
N ASN A 7 33.95 -2.81 -21.30
CA ASN A 7 35.09 -3.47 -21.94
C ASN A 7 35.18 -3.20 -23.46
N ILE A 8 34.25 -2.45 -24.04
CA ILE A 8 34.27 -2.12 -25.47
C ILE A 8 35.22 -0.94 -25.72
N THR A 9 36.20 -1.13 -26.60
CA THR A 9 37.22 -0.14 -26.96
C THR A 9 36.95 0.50 -28.32
N ASN A 10 37.74 1.54 -28.66
CA ASN A 10 37.70 2.17 -29.98
C ASN A 10 37.97 1.17 -31.12
N ASP A 11 38.91 0.24 -30.93
CA ASP A 11 39.23 -0.80 -31.91
C ASP A 11 38.07 -1.76 -32.18
N ASN A 12 37.26 -2.08 -31.16
CA ASN A 12 36.07 -2.92 -31.34
C ASN A 12 35.04 -2.23 -32.24
N VAL A 13 34.92 -0.90 -32.15
CA VAL A 13 34.04 -0.11 -33.03
C VAL A 13 34.59 -0.06 -34.46
N LYS A 14 35.91 0.10 -34.66
CA LYS A 14 36.52 0.06 -36.01
C LYS A 14 36.31 -1.29 -36.69
N LYS A 15 36.55 -2.39 -35.97
CA LYS A 15 36.26 -3.74 -36.46
C LYS A 15 34.77 -3.96 -36.76
N ALA A 16 33.87 -3.35 -35.99
CA ALA A 16 32.44 -3.40 -36.25
C ALA A 16 32.06 -2.69 -37.56
N ILE A 17 32.73 -1.58 -37.88
CA ILE A 17 32.56 -0.87 -39.15
C ILE A 17 33.09 -1.71 -40.32
N GLU A 18 34.28 -2.30 -40.19
CA GLU A 18 34.85 -3.18 -41.21
C GLU A 18 33.96 -4.41 -41.47
N LEU A 19 33.42 -5.00 -40.40
CA LEU A 19 32.49 -6.12 -40.50
C LEU A 19 31.23 -5.69 -41.25
N PHE A 20 30.65 -4.56 -40.87
CA PHE A 20 29.47 -3.99 -41.51
C PHE A 20 29.69 -3.64 -42.99
N ASP A 21 30.87 -3.13 -43.36
CA ASP A 21 31.20 -2.83 -44.76
C ASP A 21 31.40 -4.11 -45.61
N LYS A 22 31.76 -5.24 -44.98
CA LYS A 22 31.90 -6.55 -45.63
C LYS A 22 30.58 -7.30 -45.72
N THR A 23 29.70 -7.14 -44.73
CA THR A 23 28.40 -7.81 -44.68
C THR A 23 27.34 -6.90 -45.30
N ASN A 24 26.88 -7.24 -46.51
CA ASN A 24 25.80 -6.53 -47.18
C ASN A 24 24.42 -6.88 -46.56
N GLU A 25 24.34 -6.85 -45.23
CA GLU A 25 23.18 -7.25 -44.44
C GLU A 25 22.07 -6.22 -44.49
N ASN A 26 20.83 -6.70 -44.55
CA ASN A 26 19.64 -5.86 -44.57
C ASN A 26 19.34 -5.37 -43.14
N TYR A 27 19.57 -4.09 -42.85
CA TYR A 27 19.30 -3.50 -41.52
C TYR A 27 18.20 -2.42 -41.59
N PRO A 28 17.43 -2.21 -40.50
CA PRO A 28 16.43 -1.15 -40.46
C PRO A 28 17.08 0.24 -40.60
N GLU A 29 16.54 1.07 -41.50
CA GLU A 29 17.02 2.44 -41.74
C GLU A 29 17.12 3.27 -40.43
N PRO A 30 18.28 3.87 -40.13
CA PRO A 30 18.48 4.64 -38.90
C PRO A 30 17.68 5.94 -38.93
N ARG A 31 16.80 6.13 -37.94
CA ARG A 31 15.89 7.28 -37.94
C ARG A 31 16.59 8.60 -37.58
N ASN A 32 17.42 8.63 -36.52
CA ASN A 32 17.90 9.90 -35.93
C ASN A 32 19.38 9.94 -35.50
N THR A 33 20.10 8.81 -35.44
CA THR A 33 21.47 8.75 -34.89
C THR A 33 22.41 8.02 -35.86
N PHE A 34 23.47 8.69 -36.30
CA PHE A 34 24.46 8.15 -37.24
C PHE A 34 25.87 8.29 -36.67
N LEU A 35 26.66 7.24 -36.78
CA LEU A 35 28.09 7.28 -36.49
C LEU A 35 28.82 7.82 -37.72
N ILE A 36 29.75 8.75 -37.54
CA ILE A 36 30.58 9.31 -38.62
C ILE A 36 31.99 8.75 -38.49
N TYR A 37 32.45 8.08 -39.54
CA TYR A 37 33.81 7.52 -39.61
C TYR A 37 34.33 7.62 -41.05
N ASN A 38 35.53 8.17 -41.23
CA ASN A 38 36.15 8.41 -42.55
C ASN A 38 35.22 9.10 -43.57
N GLY A 39 34.43 10.09 -43.12
CA GLY A 39 33.49 10.84 -43.96
C GLY A 39 32.20 10.10 -44.33
N ARG A 40 32.03 8.84 -43.91
CA ARG A 40 30.83 8.02 -44.15
C ARG A 40 29.90 7.97 -42.95
N LYS A 41 28.60 7.74 -43.21
CA LYS A 41 27.55 7.61 -42.18
C LYS A 41 27.19 6.16 -41.97
N TYR A 42 27.15 5.74 -40.71
CA TYR A 42 26.83 4.38 -40.32
C TYR A 42 25.64 4.33 -39.35
N PRO A 43 24.84 3.24 -39.36
CA PRO A 43 23.73 3.04 -38.43
C PRO A 43 24.23 2.90 -36.99
N ALA A 44 24.21 4.00 -36.22
CA ALA A 44 24.89 4.08 -34.92
C ALA A 44 24.49 2.95 -33.96
N LYS A 45 23.18 2.70 -33.82
CA LYS A 45 22.69 1.61 -32.96
C LYS A 45 23.21 0.25 -33.43
N HIS A 46 23.21 -0.01 -34.73
CA HIS A 46 23.63 -1.30 -35.25
C HIS A 46 25.14 -1.52 -35.09
N ILE A 47 25.96 -0.51 -35.40
CA ILE A 47 27.41 -0.56 -35.15
C ILE A 47 27.72 -0.77 -33.66
N ARG A 48 26.95 -0.15 -32.76
CA ARG A 48 27.10 -0.33 -31.32
C ARG A 48 26.83 -1.78 -30.88
N GLY A 49 25.85 -2.45 -31.48
CA GLY A 49 25.58 -3.88 -31.26
C GLY A 49 26.70 -4.78 -31.79
N LEU A 50 27.21 -4.50 -32.99
CA LEU A 50 28.33 -5.24 -33.57
C LEU A 50 29.61 -5.07 -32.73
N ALA A 51 29.87 -3.87 -32.22
CA ALA A 51 31.00 -3.62 -31.31
C ALA A 51 30.87 -4.41 -30.00
N TYR A 52 29.65 -4.58 -29.49
CA TYR A 52 29.38 -5.44 -28.33
C TYR A 52 29.65 -6.91 -28.63
N PHE A 53 29.22 -7.40 -29.79
CA PHE A 53 29.49 -8.76 -30.25
C PHE A 53 31.00 -9.02 -30.38
N ILE A 54 31.74 -8.11 -31.02
CA ILE A 54 33.20 -8.22 -31.19
C ILE A 54 33.92 -8.23 -29.84
N ALA A 55 33.48 -7.42 -28.88
CA ALA A 55 34.10 -7.33 -27.57
C ALA A 55 33.81 -8.52 -26.64
N ASN A 56 32.63 -9.15 -26.79
CA ASN A 56 32.11 -10.11 -25.81
C ASN A 56 31.84 -11.52 -26.38
N GLY A 57 31.97 -11.72 -27.69
CA GLY A 57 31.66 -12.99 -28.37
C GLY A 57 30.18 -13.42 -28.28
N LYS A 58 29.28 -12.52 -27.87
CA LYS A 58 27.84 -12.78 -27.69
C LYS A 58 27.02 -11.66 -28.31
N GLU A 59 26.02 -12.02 -29.10
CA GLU A 59 25.05 -11.06 -29.60
C GLU A 59 24.20 -10.50 -28.45
N ILE A 60 23.83 -9.22 -28.58
CA ILE A 60 22.96 -8.52 -27.63
C ILE A 60 21.66 -8.16 -28.34
N SER A 61 20.52 -8.38 -27.69
CA SER A 61 19.24 -8.06 -28.31
C SER A 61 19.17 -6.55 -28.60
N LYS A 62 18.65 -6.19 -29.78
CA LYS A 62 18.44 -4.79 -30.17
C LYS A 62 17.46 -4.05 -29.22
N SER A 63 16.73 -4.75 -28.36
CA SER A 63 15.89 -4.15 -27.30
C SER A 63 16.66 -3.78 -26.03
N GLU A 64 17.83 -4.37 -25.78
CA GLU A 64 18.61 -4.21 -24.54
C GLU A 64 19.45 -2.92 -24.49
N TYR A 65 19.47 -2.15 -25.57
CA TYR A 65 20.19 -0.87 -25.64
C TYR A 65 19.49 0.11 -26.60
N SER A 66 19.54 1.40 -26.26
CA SER A 66 18.82 2.42 -27.03
C SER A 66 19.67 3.02 -28.14
N GLY A 67 19.06 3.38 -29.27
CA GLY A 67 19.72 4.05 -30.40
C GLY A 67 19.82 5.58 -30.28
N GLY A 68 19.33 6.15 -29.18
CA GLY A 68 19.23 7.60 -28.96
C GLY A 68 20.45 8.18 -28.25
N GLN A 69 20.22 9.06 -27.25
CA GLN A 69 21.27 9.77 -26.52
C GLN A 69 22.30 8.83 -25.84
N GLU A 70 21.87 7.64 -25.42
CA GLU A 70 22.77 6.62 -24.84
C GLU A 70 23.81 6.15 -25.87
N THR A 71 23.39 5.91 -27.12
CA THR A 71 24.31 5.54 -28.21
C THR A 71 25.22 6.70 -28.59
N VAL A 72 24.72 7.95 -28.55
CA VAL A 72 25.56 9.14 -28.74
C VAL A 72 26.65 9.21 -27.66
N ASN A 73 26.29 9.05 -26.39
CA ASN A 73 27.22 9.11 -25.27
C ASN A 73 28.25 7.97 -25.32
N PHE A 74 27.82 6.77 -25.71
CA PHE A 74 28.69 5.61 -25.90
C PHE A 74 29.81 5.89 -26.91
N PHE A 75 29.47 6.36 -28.11
CA PHE A 75 30.47 6.62 -29.15
C PHE A 75 31.33 7.85 -28.85
N LYS A 76 30.76 8.90 -28.25
CA LYS A 76 31.55 10.07 -27.80
C LYS A 76 32.60 9.71 -26.75
N LYS A 77 32.28 8.76 -25.85
CA LYS A 77 33.24 8.27 -24.85
C LYS A 77 34.41 7.50 -25.48
N LEU A 78 34.23 6.98 -26.69
CA LEU A 78 35.25 6.25 -27.45
C LEU A 78 35.88 7.12 -28.56
N ASP A 79 35.76 8.44 -28.45
CA ASP A 79 36.30 9.45 -29.37
C ASP A 79 35.77 9.36 -30.82
N PHE A 80 34.54 8.88 -31.01
CA PHE A 80 33.87 8.90 -32.31
C PHE A 80 32.92 10.09 -32.47
N THR A 81 32.84 10.58 -33.71
CA THR A 81 31.89 11.62 -34.11
C THR A 81 30.52 11.00 -34.38
N VAL A 82 29.46 11.59 -33.82
CA VAL A 82 28.07 11.12 -34.00
C VAL A 82 27.20 12.26 -34.48
N GLN A 83 26.48 12.05 -35.58
CA GLN A 83 25.42 12.94 -36.03
C GLN A 83 24.09 12.49 -35.40
N TYR A 84 23.55 13.31 -34.49
CA TYR A 84 22.25 13.07 -33.86
C TYR A 84 21.26 14.17 -34.27
N LYS A 85 20.24 13.81 -35.05
CA LYS A 85 19.13 14.70 -35.39
C LYS A 85 18.11 14.69 -34.24
N LYS A 86 18.29 15.60 -33.26
CA LYS A 86 17.17 16.04 -32.42
C LYS A 86 16.22 16.82 -33.31
N GLN A 87 14.99 16.36 -33.53
CA GLN A 87 13.93 17.28 -33.97
C GLN A 87 13.71 18.30 -32.86
N THR A 88 14.40 19.43 -33.01
CA THR A 88 14.24 20.65 -32.22
C THR A 88 13.54 21.61 -33.17
N ILE A 89 12.24 21.83 -32.99
CA ILE A 89 11.55 22.92 -33.69
C ILE A 89 12.10 24.22 -33.08
N LYS A 90 13.01 24.90 -33.78
CA LYS A 90 13.35 26.30 -33.53
C LYS A 90 12.64 27.14 -34.59
N GLN A 91 11.75 28.02 -34.14
CA GLN A 91 11.23 29.13 -34.93
C GLN A 91 12.38 30.07 -35.32
N SER A 92 12.54 30.32 -36.61
CA SER A 92 13.18 31.54 -37.11
C SER A 92 12.23 32.71 -36.89
N VAL A 93 12.72 33.77 -36.26
CA VAL A 93 12.06 35.07 -36.16
C VAL A 93 12.69 35.96 -37.21
N GLU A 94 11.97 36.27 -38.27
CA GLU A 94 12.12 37.54 -38.97
C GLU A 94 10.89 38.39 -38.69
N LYS A 95 11.17 39.62 -38.24
CA LYS A 95 10.24 40.69 -37.93
C LYS A 95 9.72 41.28 -39.25
N THR A 96 8.42 41.59 -39.33
CA THR A 96 7.93 42.97 -39.46
C THR A 96 6.39 43.02 -39.42
N GLU A 97 5.93 43.78 -38.43
CA GLU A 97 4.86 44.78 -38.47
C GLU A 97 3.36 44.40 -38.53
N LYS A 98 2.65 45.20 -37.72
CA LYS A 98 1.24 45.27 -37.28
C LYS A 98 0.37 45.96 -38.37
N PRO A 99 -0.98 46.10 -38.26
CA PRO A 99 -1.77 46.17 -37.01
C PRO A 99 -3.20 45.53 -36.99
N LYS A 100 -3.64 45.32 -35.73
CA LYS A 100 -4.96 45.55 -35.08
C LYS A 100 -6.24 45.33 -35.94
N THR A 101 -7.35 44.78 -35.44
CA THR A 101 -8.11 45.28 -34.29
C THR A 101 -9.34 44.36 -33.99
N VAL A 102 -9.69 44.19 -32.69
CA VAL A 102 -11.03 43.91 -32.06
C VAL A 102 -11.69 42.54 -32.39
N THR A 103 -12.19 41.67 -31.49
CA THR A 103 -12.83 41.78 -30.16
C THR A 103 -12.83 40.40 -29.43
N ALA A 104 -13.23 40.44 -28.15
CA ALA A 104 -13.10 39.41 -27.13
C ALA A 104 -13.85 38.07 -27.30
N SER A 105 -13.32 37.10 -26.55
CA SER A 105 -13.95 35.91 -25.94
C SER A 105 -14.15 34.64 -26.79
N LYS A 106 -13.26 33.65 -26.55
CA LYS A 106 -13.64 32.26 -26.20
C LYS A 106 -12.39 31.43 -25.86
N LYS A 107 -12.51 30.67 -24.76
CA LYS A 107 -11.52 29.78 -24.15
C LYS A 107 -10.76 28.95 -25.21
N LYS A 108 -9.45 29.13 -25.32
CA LYS A 108 -8.57 28.28 -26.14
C LYS A 108 -8.48 26.88 -25.51
N LYS A 109 -8.96 25.87 -26.25
CA LYS A 109 -8.66 24.45 -26.00
C LYS A 109 -7.15 24.26 -25.94
N LYS A 110 -6.64 23.68 -24.83
CA LYS A 110 -5.26 23.18 -24.73
C LYS A 110 -5.07 22.12 -25.82
N ILE A 111 -4.08 22.32 -26.68
CA ILE A 111 -3.61 21.29 -27.64
C ILE A 111 -2.96 20.19 -26.78
N SER A 112 -3.57 19.01 -26.69
CA SER A 112 -2.99 17.89 -25.92
C SER A 112 -1.77 17.35 -26.66
N LYS A 113 -0.67 17.17 -25.93
CA LYS A 113 0.52 16.50 -26.42
C LYS A 113 0.17 15.01 -26.60
N ARG A 114 0.27 14.47 -27.82
CA ARG A 114 0.03 13.05 -28.08
C ARG A 114 1.05 12.21 -27.30
N LEU A 115 0.58 11.29 -26.47
CA LEU A 115 1.46 10.47 -25.63
C LEU A 115 2.03 9.32 -26.46
N ASN A 116 3.29 8.94 -26.22
CA ASN A 116 3.92 7.80 -26.89
C ASN A 116 3.65 6.52 -26.07
N PRO A 117 3.00 5.48 -26.64
CA PRO A 117 2.67 4.25 -25.91
C PRO A 117 3.87 3.58 -25.24
N VAL A 118 5.03 3.56 -25.90
CA VAL A 118 6.25 2.92 -25.37
C VAL A 118 6.75 3.66 -24.14
N ASP A 119 6.80 5.00 -24.22
CA ASP A 119 7.25 5.83 -23.10
C ASP A 119 6.28 5.70 -21.91
N GLN A 120 4.98 5.60 -22.18
CA GLN A 120 3.95 5.42 -21.15
C GLN A 120 4.02 4.03 -20.49
N LYS A 121 4.20 2.96 -21.27
CA LYS A 121 4.39 1.60 -20.73
C LYS A 121 5.66 1.52 -19.87
N ASN A 122 6.76 2.13 -20.32
CA ASN A 122 8.00 2.18 -19.55
C ASN A 122 7.84 2.98 -18.25
N ALA A 123 7.18 4.13 -18.31
CA ALA A 123 6.91 4.94 -17.13
C ALA A 123 6.03 4.18 -16.12
N LEU A 124 5.00 3.48 -16.60
CA LEU A 124 4.13 2.65 -15.79
C LEU A 124 4.88 1.49 -15.13
N GLN A 125 5.74 0.77 -15.88
CA GLN A 125 6.59 -0.29 -15.33
C GLN A 125 7.49 0.24 -14.22
N LEU A 126 8.14 1.40 -14.41
CA LEU A 126 8.98 2.02 -13.39
C LEU A 126 8.17 2.40 -12.14
N LEU A 127 6.94 2.88 -12.30
CA LEU A 127 6.07 3.19 -11.16
C LEU A 127 5.69 1.92 -10.38
N PHE A 128 5.28 0.86 -11.08
CA PHE A 128 4.99 -0.42 -10.42
C PHE A 128 6.23 -0.99 -9.73
N GLN A 129 7.40 -0.94 -10.36
CA GLN A 129 8.64 -1.43 -9.77
C GLN A 129 9.04 -0.65 -8.51
N ARG A 130 8.85 0.68 -8.50
CA ARG A 130 9.09 1.51 -7.31
C ARG A 130 8.12 1.19 -6.18
N HIS A 131 6.85 0.92 -6.51
CA HIS A 131 5.80 0.75 -5.51
C HIS A 131 5.74 -0.66 -4.92
N PHE A 132 5.96 -1.70 -5.74
CA PHE A 132 5.79 -3.10 -5.38
C PHE A 132 7.08 -3.93 -5.41
N GLY A 133 8.20 -3.35 -5.86
CA GLY A 133 9.47 -4.05 -5.99
C GLY A 133 9.55 -4.84 -7.29
N VAL A 134 9.61 -6.16 -7.22
CA VAL A 134 9.82 -7.01 -8.41
C VAL A 134 8.52 -7.08 -9.22
N ILE A 135 8.65 -6.87 -10.53
CA ILE A 135 7.57 -7.07 -11.50
C ILE A 135 8.07 -7.98 -12.63
N GLU A 136 7.15 -8.71 -13.23
CA GLU A 136 7.43 -9.52 -14.43
C GLU A 136 6.72 -8.88 -15.63
N THR A 137 7.41 -8.74 -16.75
CA THR A 137 6.87 -8.17 -17.99
C THR A 137 6.79 -9.23 -19.06
N GLU A 138 5.76 -9.17 -19.91
CA GLU A 138 5.51 -10.16 -20.98
C GLU A 138 5.46 -11.60 -20.46
N LYS A 139 5.01 -11.78 -19.20
CA LYS A 139 4.97 -13.07 -18.53
C LYS A 139 3.96 -13.97 -19.21
N LYS A 140 4.34 -15.24 -19.41
CA LYS A 140 3.45 -16.31 -19.85
C LYS A 140 3.11 -17.20 -18.66
N PHE A 141 1.87 -17.67 -18.64
CA PHE A 141 1.43 -18.69 -17.70
C PHE A 141 1.12 -19.99 -18.44
N ASP A 142 1.31 -21.13 -17.78
CA ASP A 142 0.94 -22.43 -18.35
C ASP A 142 -0.58 -22.59 -18.50
N TRP A 143 -1.33 -21.93 -17.62
CA TRP A 143 -2.80 -21.91 -17.62
C TRP A 143 -3.39 -20.86 -18.57
N LEU A 144 -2.64 -19.83 -18.95
CA LEU A 144 -3.16 -18.75 -19.81
C LEU A 144 -3.03 -19.10 -21.29
N LYS A 145 -3.97 -19.91 -21.77
CA LYS A 145 -4.04 -20.38 -23.16
C LYS A 145 -5.45 -20.21 -23.69
N THR A 146 -5.58 -19.97 -24.99
CA THR A 146 -6.88 -19.98 -25.65
C THR A 146 -7.53 -21.37 -25.54
N PRO A 147 -8.86 -21.45 -25.36
CA PRO A 147 -9.54 -22.72 -25.21
C PRO A 147 -9.44 -23.57 -26.48
N ASN A 148 -9.64 -24.88 -26.34
CA ASN A 148 -9.72 -25.77 -27.50
C ASN A 148 -10.98 -25.45 -28.33
N HIS A 149 -10.79 -25.10 -29.59
CA HIS A 149 -11.86 -24.82 -30.55
C HIS A 149 -12.85 -25.98 -30.71
N ASP A 150 -12.35 -27.22 -30.79
CA ASP A 150 -13.18 -28.41 -31.02
C ASP A 150 -14.00 -28.79 -29.77
N ASN A 151 -13.62 -28.25 -28.61
CA ASN A 151 -14.30 -28.49 -27.34
C ASN A 151 -14.34 -27.20 -26.52
N LEU A 152 -15.08 -26.22 -27.05
CA LEU A 152 -15.11 -24.88 -26.49
C LEU A 152 -15.88 -24.85 -25.15
N PRO A 153 -15.29 -24.35 -24.05
CA PRO A 153 -15.98 -24.24 -22.77
C PRO A 153 -17.20 -23.32 -22.85
N ARG A 154 -18.19 -23.56 -21.97
CA ARG A 154 -19.48 -22.85 -21.98
C ARG A 154 -19.34 -21.34 -21.92
N GLU A 155 -18.32 -20.85 -21.20
CA GLU A 155 -18.06 -19.42 -21.03
C GLU A 155 -17.71 -18.72 -22.35
N TYR A 156 -17.19 -19.45 -23.34
CA TYR A 156 -16.75 -18.88 -24.61
C TYR A 156 -17.76 -19.10 -25.75
N LEU A 157 -18.79 -19.93 -25.58
CA LEU A 157 -19.74 -20.26 -26.65
C LEU A 157 -20.43 -19.03 -27.24
N SER A 158 -21.02 -18.17 -26.39
CA SER A 158 -21.71 -16.95 -26.84
C SER A 158 -20.76 -15.97 -27.52
N ILE A 159 -19.57 -15.79 -26.93
CA ILE A 159 -18.54 -14.89 -27.45
C ILE A 159 -18.07 -15.35 -28.83
N SER A 160 -17.70 -16.62 -28.97
CA SER A 160 -17.21 -17.18 -30.23
C SER A 160 -18.27 -17.16 -31.33
N LYS A 161 -19.53 -17.43 -30.99
CA LYS A 161 -20.65 -17.37 -31.94
C LYS A 161 -20.84 -15.95 -32.48
N GLU A 162 -21.04 -14.96 -31.60
CA GLU A 162 -21.32 -13.58 -32.00
C GLU A 162 -20.13 -12.94 -32.73
N LEU A 163 -18.90 -13.29 -32.32
CA LEU A 163 -17.68 -12.81 -32.97
C LEU A 163 -17.49 -13.43 -34.36
N PHE A 164 -17.88 -14.69 -34.56
CA PHE A 164 -17.93 -15.32 -35.87
C PHE A 164 -18.96 -14.65 -36.78
N GLU A 165 -20.19 -14.46 -36.29
CA GLU A 165 -21.30 -13.86 -37.06
C GLU A 165 -21.02 -12.41 -37.48
N TYR A 166 -20.19 -11.68 -36.74
CA TYR A 166 -19.83 -10.29 -37.05
C TYR A 166 -19.31 -10.09 -38.48
N ARG A 167 -18.41 -10.97 -38.96
CA ARG A 167 -17.81 -10.87 -40.31
C ARG A 167 -17.64 -12.22 -41.02
N ASN A 168 -18.28 -13.26 -40.49
CA ASN A 168 -18.19 -14.64 -40.96
C ASN A 168 -16.72 -15.11 -41.05
N GLN A 169 -15.94 -14.82 -40.00
CA GLN A 169 -14.52 -15.19 -39.89
C GLN A 169 -14.33 -16.07 -38.65
N ASN A 170 -13.63 -17.20 -38.77
CA ASN A 170 -13.35 -18.12 -37.66
C ASN A 170 -11.85 -18.22 -37.30
N GLY A 171 -10.96 -17.57 -38.04
CA GLY A 171 -9.50 -17.70 -37.88
C GLY A 171 -8.94 -17.21 -36.54
N PHE A 172 -9.77 -16.58 -35.70
CA PHE A 172 -9.40 -16.15 -34.35
C PHE A 172 -9.37 -17.28 -33.31
N GLN A 173 -10.00 -18.42 -33.58
CA GLN A 173 -10.20 -19.52 -32.62
C GLN A 173 -9.03 -20.51 -32.58
N LYS A 174 -7.79 -20.03 -32.58
CA LYS A 174 -6.62 -20.91 -32.49
C LYS A 174 -6.61 -21.64 -31.14
N SER A 175 -6.61 -22.98 -31.12
CA SER A 175 -6.57 -23.78 -29.88
C SER A 175 -5.23 -23.71 -29.15
N ASN A 176 -5.27 -23.67 -27.81
CA ASN A 176 -4.12 -23.80 -26.91
C ASN A 176 -2.98 -22.80 -27.16
N TYR A 177 -3.29 -21.65 -27.75
CA TYR A 177 -2.32 -20.60 -27.99
C TYR A 177 -2.00 -19.87 -26.69
N GLN A 178 -0.73 -19.88 -26.29
CA GLN A 178 -0.28 -19.28 -25.03
C GLN A 178 -0.20 -17.75 -25.16
N LEU A 179 -0.89 -17.05 -24.26
CA LEU A 179 -0.89 -15.60 -24.20
C LEU A 179 0.12 -15.09 -23.17
N LEU A 180 0.62 -13.89 -23.42
CA LEU A 180 1.46 -13.13 -22.49
C LEU A 180 0.66 -11.99 -21.87
N CYS A 181 1.06 -11.56 -20.69
CA CYS A 181 0.54 -10.38 -20.02
C CYS A 181 1.55 -9.24 -20.02
N ASP A 182 1.10 -7.99 -20.14
CA ASP A 182 2.01 -6.83 -20.20
C ASP A 182 2.85 -6.69 -18.91
N ILE A 183 2.18 -6.67 -17.74
CA ILE A 183 2.84 -6.59 -16.42
C ILE A 183 2.15 -7.55 -15.44
N VAL A 184 2.94 -8.29 -14.65
CA VAL A 184 2.47 -9.21 -13.61
C VAL A 184 3.18 -8.92 -12.29
N LEU A 185 2.38 -8.85 -11.23
CA LEU A 185 2.84 -8.84 -9.84
C LEU A 185 2.37 -10.13 -9.19
N GLU A 186 3.24 -11.14 -9.21
CA GLU A 186 2.90 -12.50 -8.81
C GLU A 186 2.45 -12.59 -7.34
N ASP A 187 3.21 -11.96 -6.44
CA ASP A 187 2.92 -11.93 -5.00
C ASP A 187 1.58 -11.27 -4.64
N HIS A 188 1.04 -10.47 -5.56
CA HIS A 188 -0.21 -9.72 -5.37
C HIS A 188 -1.38 -10.31 -6.16
N LYS A 189 -1.14 -11.39 -6.93
CA LYS A 189 -2.09 -11.95 -7.89
C LYS A 189 -2.74 -10.87 -8.75
N LEU A 190 -1.90 -10.00 -9.32
CA LEU A 190 -2.32 -8.84 -10.11
C LEU A 190 -1.68 -8.87 -11.51
N ILE A 191 -2.52 -8.68 -12.52
CA ILE A 191 -2.15 -8.55 -13.94
C ILE A 191 -2.59 -7.17 -14.41
N ILE A 192 -1.75 -6.51 -15.20
CA ILE A 192 -2.06 -5.23 -15.84
C ILE A 192 -1.88 -5.37 -17.34
N GLU A 193 -2.91 -5.00 -18.08
CA GLU A 193 -2.91 -4.88 -19.55
C GLU A 193 -2.99 -3.41 -19.95
N TYR A 194 -2.12 -2.97 -20.86
CA TYR A 194 -2.12 -1.59 -21.35
C TYR A 194 -2.72 -1.52 -22.76
N ASP A 195 -3.97 -1.06 -22.83
CA ASP A 195 -4.79 -1.05 -24.03
C ASP A 195 -4.52 0.20 -24.88
N GLU A 196 -3.86 -0.01 -26.03
CA GLU A 196 -3.72 1.02 -27.08
C GLU A 196 -4.96 1.11 -27.97
N ASN A 197 -5.06 2.15 -28.81
CA ASN A 197 -6.25 2.43 -29.64
C ASN A 197 -6.79 1.21 -30.44
N GLN A 198 -5.88 0.35 -30.91
CA GLN A 198 -6.21 -0.87 -31.65
C GLN A 198 -7.00 -1.93 -30.86
N HIS A 199 -7.07 -1.84 -29.54
CA HIS A 199 -7.89 -2.71 -28.69
C HIS A 199 -9.36 -2.28 -28.65
N PHE A 200 -9.68 -1.05 -29.07
CA PHE A 200 -11.04 -0.48 -29.00
C PHE A 200 -11.77 -0.60 -30.34
N SER A 201 -11.97 -1.83 -30.80
CA SER A 201 -12.65 -2.17 -32.06
C SER A 201 -14.10 -2.62 -31.85
N LYS A 202 -14.88 -2.73 -32.94
CA LYS A 202 -16.24 -3.32 -32.88
C LYS A 202 -16.21 -4.79 -32.44
N ALA A 203 -15.18 -5.55 -32.82
CA ALA A 203 -14.97 -6.91 -32.34
C ALA A 203 -14.84 -6.95 -30.81
N ARG A 204 -14.07 -6.04 -30.21
CA ARG A 204 -13.93 -5.94 -28.74
C ARG A 204 -15.24 -5.59 -28.04
N GLN A 205 -16.04 -4.70 -28.63
CA GLN A 205 -17.38 -4.41 -28.14
C GLN A 205 -18.23 -5.69 -28.07
N ILE A 206 -18.27 -6.46 -29.16
CA ILE A 206 -19.05 -7.70 -29.27
C ILE A 206 -18.63 -8.70 -28.21
N THR A 207 -17.32 -8.86 -27.99
CA THR A 207 -16.85 -9.75 -26.93
C THR A 207 -17.32 -9.29 -25.55
N LEU A 208 -17.13 -8.01 -25.19
CA LEU A 208 -17.51 -7.48 -23.88
C LEU A 208 -19.02 -7.56 -23.59
N GLU A 209 -19.86 -7.38 -24.62
CA GLU A 209 -21.31 -7.52 -24.52
C GLU A 209 -21.74 -8.97 -24.21
N ASN A 210 -20.91 -9.95 -24.57
CA ASN A 210 -21.15 -11.38 -24.41
C ASN A 210 -20.38 -12.05 -23.27
N TYR A 211 -19.71 -11.28 -22.40
CA TYR A 211 -18.99 -11.86 -21.26
C TYR A 211 -19.94 -12.65 -20.34
N PRO A 212 -19.49 -13.79 -19.79
CA PRO A 212 -20.25 -14.53 -18.78
C PRO A 212 -20.59 -13.64 -17.58
N LYS A 213 -21.81 -13.76 -17.06
CA LYS A 213 -22.30 -12.95 -15.94
C LYS A 213 -21.52 -13.16 -14.64
N ASN A 214 -20.85 -14.31 -14.50
CA ASN A 214 -20.12 -14.74 -13.31
C ASN A 214 -18.62 -14.40 -13.34
N VAL A 215 -18.13 -13.73 -14.40
CA VAL A 215 -16.74 -13.26 -14.45
C VAL A 215 -16.67 -11.88 -13.80
N ASP A 216 -15.89 -11.78 -12.72
CA ASP A 216 -15.63 -10.49 -12.07
C ASP A 216 -14.56 -9.71 -12.83
N LEU A 217 -14.84 -8.43 -13.10
CA LEU A 217 -13.96 -7.55 -13.87
C LEU A 217 -13.47 -6.41 -12.99
N HIS A 218 -12.16 -6.19 -13.03
CA HIS A 218 -11.48 -5.12 -12.31
C HIS A 218 -11.26 -3.86 -13.18
N PHE A 219 -12.06 -3.72 -14.24
CA PHE A 219 -12.16 -2.54 -15.09
C PHE A 219 -13.63 -2.30 -15.49
N SER A 220 -13.96 -1.07 -15.86
CA SER A 220 -15.34 -0.72 -16.22
C SER A 220 -15.71 -1.27 -17.60
N LYS A 221 -16.49 -2.36 -17.62
CA LYS A 221 -17.00 -2.96 -18.87
C LYS A 221 -17.75 -1.95 -19.74
N SER A 222 -18.59 -1.11 -19.14
CA SER A 222 -19.34 -0.07 -19.86
C SER A 222 -18.40 1.00 -20.43
N ALA A 223 -17.42 1.49 -19.67
CA ALA A 223 -16.47 2.49 -20.17
C ALA A 223 -15.61 1.95 -21.33
N TRP A 224 -15.25 0.66 -21.30
CA TRP A 224 -14.55 0.01 -22.41
C TRP A 224 -15.44 -0.16 -23.64
N ILE A 225 -16.70 -0.57 -23.46
CA ILE A 225 -17.69 -0.64 -24.55
C ILE A 225 -17.89 0.74 -25.20
N ASP A 226 -18.05 1.79 -24.39
CA ASP A 226 -18.23 3.16 -24.89
C ASP A 226 -16.96 3.67 -25.58
N SER A 227 -15.79 3.26 -25.10
CA SER A 227 -14.52 3.52 -25.78
C SER A 227 -14.43 2.80 -27.13
N CYS A 228 -14.89 1.55 -27.23
CA CYS A 228 -14.98 0.82 -28.50
C CYS A 228 -15.92 1.52 -29.49
N LYS A 229 -17.09 1.99 -29.04
CA LYS A 229 -18.02 2.76 -29.88
C LYS A 229 -17.41 4.08 -30.36
N ARG A 230 -16.72 4.79 -29.47
CA ARG A 230 -16.12 6.11 -29.75
C ARG A 230 -14.90 6.03 -30.65
N ILE A 231 -13.99 5.08 -30.39
CA ILE A 231 -12.72 4.95 -31.11
C ILE A 231 -12.95 4.16 -32.42
N ASN A 232 -13.76 3.11 -32.37
CA ASN A 232 -14.13 2.27 -33.51
C ASN A 232 -12.91 1.90 -34.38
N ALA A 233 -11.84 1.43 -33.73
CA ALA A 233 -10.63 1.01 -34.41
C ALA A 233 -10.93 -0.14 -35.38
N LYS A 234 -10.24 -0.13 -36.52
CA LYS A 234 -10.39 -1.14 -37.57
C LYS A 234 -9.03 -1.52 -38.12
N ASP A 235 -8.69 -2.80 -38.04
CA ASP A 235 -7.53 -3.41 -38.67
C ASP A 235 -7.93 -4.78 -39.26
N ASN A 236 -7.93 -4.84 -40.59
CA ASN A 236 -8.41 -6.00 -41.36
C ASN A 236 -7.25 -6.72 -42.06
N SER A 237 -6.01 -6.60 -41.59
CA SER A 237 -4.87 -7.27 -42.19
C SER A 237 -4.06 -8.09 -41.16
N PRO A 238 -4.28 -9.40 -41.00
CA PRO A 238 -5.23 -10.25 -41.74
C PRO A 238 -6.70 -9.90 -41.43
N ILE A 239 -7.62 -10.38 -42.28
CA ILE A 239 -9.05 -9.99 -42.26
C ILE A 239 -9.71 -10.12 -40.89
N ASP A 240 -9.24 -11.05 -40.06
CA ASP A 240 -9.74 -11.41 -38.75
C ASP A 240 -8.90 -10.85 -37.57
N ARG A 241 -8.04 -9.85 -37.83
CA ARG A 241 -7.08 -9.35 -36.83
C ARG A 241 -7.78 -8.73 -35.61
N ASP A 242 -8.86 -8.00 -35.82
CA ASP A 242 -9.62 -7.39 -34.72
C ASP A 242 -10.34 -8.45 -33.87
N GLU A 243 -10.87 -9.51 -34.47
CA GLU A 243 -11.47 -10.65 -33.78
C GLU A 243 -10.41 -11.39 -32.96
N LYS A 244 -9.23 -11.65 -33.55
CA LYS A 244 -8.09 -12.24 -32.83
C LYS A 244 -7.74 -11.46 -31.58
N ARG A 245 -7.56 -10.14 -31.72
CA ARG A 245 -7.21 -9.26 -30.59
C ARG A 245 -8.30 -9.27 -29.53
N ALA A 246 -9.56 -9.10 -29.93
CA ALA A 246 -10.71 -9.11 -29.03
C ALA A 246 -10.89 -10.45 -28.29
N PHE A 247 -10.71 -11.57 -28.99
CA PHE A 247 -10.80 -12.91 -28.41
C PHE A 247 -9.66 -13.16 -27.41
N TYR A 248 -8.42 -12.80 -27.75
CA TYR A 248 -7.29 -12.98 -26.84
C TYR A 248 -7.42 -12.13 -25.58
N ASP A 249 -7.88 -10.88 -25.71
CA ASP A 249 -8.20 -10.04 -24.56
C ASP A 249 -9.30 -10.65 -23.68
N THR A 250 -10.28 -11.31 -24.29
CA THR A 250 -11.32 -12.03 -23.57
C THR A 250 -10.79 -13.22 -22.81
N VAL A 251 -9.91 -14.01 -23.42
CA VAL A 251 -9.25 -15.14 -22.76
C VAL A 251 -8.42 -14.65 -21.57
N ARG A 252 -7.66 -13.55 -21.71
CA ARG A 252 -6.93 -12.95 -20.57
C ARG A 252 -7.85 -12.61 -19.41
N ASP A 253 -8.96 -11.92 -19.69
CA ASP A 253 -9.87 -11.46 -18.64
C ASP A 253 -10.54 -12.64 -17.92
N ILE A 254 -11.04 -13.64 -18.68
CA ILE A 254 -11.73 -14.80 -18.11
C ILE A 254 -10.78 -15.73 -17.37
N GLU A 255 -9.63 -16.07 -17.97
CA GLU A 255 -8.69 -17.00 -17.35
C GLU A 255 -7.97 -16.39 -16.15
N ALA A 256 -7.68 -15.09 -16.16
CA ALA A 256 -7.15 -14.41 -14.97
C ALA A 256 -8.09 -14.55 -13.78
N PHE A 257 -9.38 -14.27 -13.98
CA PHE A 257 -10.41 -14.43 -12.93
C PHE A 257 -10.49 -15.89 -12.43
N LYS A 258 -10.54 -16.87 -13.34
CA LYS A 258 -10.59 -18.30 -12.99
C LYS A 258 -9.41 -18.76 -12.13
N HIS A 259 -8.25 -18.17 -12.33
CA HIS A 259 -7.02 -18.51 -11.61
C HIS A 259 -6.70 -17.57 -10.44
N GLY A 260 -7.69 -16.77 -10.01
CA GLY A 260 -7.59 -15.92 -8.82
C GLY A 260 -6.73 -14.67 -9.00
N TYR A 261 -6.45 -14.26 -10.25
CA TYR A 261 -5.78 -13.00 -10.55
C TYR A 261 -6.80 -11.88 -10.76
N LYS A 262 -6.47 -10.71 -10.23
CA LYS A 262 -7.11 -9.45 -10.62
C LYS A 262 -6.47 -8.98 -11.91
N LEU A 263 -7.25 -8.72 -12.95
CA LEU A 263 -6.75 -8.12 -14.20
C LEU A 263 -7.29 -6.70 -14.36
N ILE A 264 -6.40 -5.71 -14.30
CA ILE A 264 -6.70 -4.30 -14.53
C ILE A 264 -6.32 -3.96 -15.98
N ARG A 265 -7.20 -3.23 -16.66
CA ARG A 265 -6.90 -2.64 -17.98
C ARG A 265 -6.65 -1.14 -17.83
N ILE A 266 -5.56 -0.65 -18.41
CA ILE A 266 -5.22 0.77 -18.47
C ILE A 266 -5.30 1.20 -19.92
N LYS A 267 -6.13 2.19 -20.19
CA LYS A 267 -6.29 2.72 -21.54
C LYS A 267 -5.23 3.79 -21.84
N HIS A 268 -4.64 3.69 -23.02
CA HIS A 268 -3.71 4.68 -23.53
C HIS A 268 -4.38 6.06 -23.68
N GLU A 269 -3.63 7.12 -23.34
CA GLU A 269 -4.07 8.53 -23.33
C GLU A 269 -5.07 8.93 -22.25
N ASP A 270 -5.57 8.01 -21.41
CA ASP A 270 -6.41 8.37 -20.27
C ASP A 270 -5.61 9.07 -19.15
N PHE A 271 -4.29 8.84 -19.07
CA PHE A 271 -3.38 9.47 -18.11
C PHE A 271 -1.94 9.55 -18.65
N ASP A 272 -1.19 10.60 -18.31
CA ASP A 272 0.25 10.72 -18.61
C ASP A 272 1.09 10.16 -17.46
N TRP A 273 1.46 8.89 -17.57
CA TRP A 273 2.26 8.17 -16.58
C TRP A 273 3.69 8.71 -16.41
N SER A 274 4.13 9.63 -17.26
CA SER A 274 5.42 10.32 -17.11
C SER A 274 5.36 11.58 -16.25
N GLU A 275 4.17 12.02 -15.83
CA GLU A 275 3.98 13.25 -15.07
C GLU A 275 4.29 13.10 -13.57
N ASN A 276 4.62 14.24 -12.94
CA ASN A 276 4.79 14.30 -11.49
C ASN A 276 3.44 14.08 -10.80
N GLY A 277 3.35 13.04 -9.96
CA GLY A 277 2.11 12.66 -9.26
C GLY A 277 1.45 11.38 -9.79
N ALA A 278 1.99 10.78 -10.86
CA ALA A 278 1.50 9.51 -11.41
C ALA A 278 1.41 8.36 -10.38
N GLU A 279 2.26 8.38 -9.35
CA GLU A 279 2.22 7.39 -8.26
C GLU A 279 0.91 7.45 -7.47
N LYS A 280 0.38 8.64 -7.20
CA LYS A 280 -0.90 8.79 -6.50
C LYS A 280 -2.05 8.21 -7.33
N TYR A 281 -2.04 8.49 -8.63
CA TYR A 281 -3.05 7.97 -9.55
C TYR A 281 -2.95 6.45 -9.71
N LEU A 282 -1.73 5.89 -9.71
CA LEU A 282 -1.50 4.45 -9.66
C LEU A 282 -2.10 3.83 -8.40
N THR A 283 -1.84 4.42 -7.23
CA THR A 283 -2.43 3.97 -5.96
C THR A 283 -3.96 4.02 -6.04
N ASP A 284 -4.55 5.12 -6.51
CA ASP A 284 -6.00 5.26 -6.67
C ASP A 284 -6.58 4.25 -7.67
N LEU A 285 -5.88 3.94 -8.77
CA LEU A 285 -6.29 2.93 -9.75
C LEU A 285 -6.27 1.52 -9.15
N ILE A 286 -5.24 1.17 -8.37
CA ILE A 286 -5.15 -0.13 -7.69
C ILE A 286 -6.16 -0.22 -6.57
N LEU A 287 -6.47 0.90 -5.90
CA LEU A 287 -7.51 0.99 -4.88
C LEU A 287 -8.93 1.01 -5.47
N SER A 288 -9.13 1.51 -6.69
CA SER A 288 -10.46 1.60 -7.35
C SER A 288 -10.79 0.39 -8.23
N SER A 289 -9.80 -0.27 -8.81
CA SER A 289 -9.92 -1.61 -9.43
C SER A 289 -10.20 -2.73 -8.42
N LYS A 290 -10.13 -2.42 -7.12
CA LYS A 290 -10.91 -3.11 -6.10
C LYS A 290 -12.41 -2.84 -6.32
N ASN A 291 -12.97 -3.40 -7.40
CA ASN A 291 -14.22 -4.14 -7.26
C ASN A 291 -13.90 -5.34 -6.39
N SER A 292 -13.80 -5.03 -5.12
CA SER A 292 -13.60 -5.96 -4.04
C SER A 292 -14.97 -6.56 -3.77
N THR A 293 -15.02 -7.88 -3.67
CA THR A 293 -15.34 -8.41 -2.35
C THR A 293 -14.50 -7.63 -1.33
N GLY A 294 -15.13 -6.59 -0.74
CA GLY A 294 -14.57 -5.47 0.03
C GLY A 294 -13.20 -5.72 0.68
N ILE A 295 -12.25 -4.76 0.65
CA ILE A 295 -11.29 -4.69 1.77
C ILE A 295 -12.14 -4.76 3.03
N GLN A 296 -11.93 -5.79 3.83
CA GLN A 296 -12.76 -6.01 5.00
C GLN A 296 -12.46 -4.87 5.97
N LYS A 297 -13.46 -4.02 6.20
CA LYS A 297 -13.34 -2.90 7.11
C LYS A 297 -13.67 -3.40 8.50
N HIS A 298 -12.69 -3.31 9.37
CA HIS A 298 -12.78 -3.71 10.75
C HIS A 298 -12.59 -2.53 11.69
N LYS A 299 -13.20 -2.58 12.87
CA LYS A 299 -13.00 -1.56 13.91
C LYS A 299 -11.67 -1.72 14.61
N ILE A 300 -11.43 -2.88 15.24
CA ILE A 300 -10.29 -3.07 16.14
C ILE A 300 -9.50 -4.32 15.73
N ALA A 301 -8.21 -4.14 15.48
CA ALA A 301 -7.22 -5.21 15.56
C ALA A 301 -6.56 -5.14 16.95
N ARG A 302 -6.44 -6.28 17.63
CA ARG A 302 -5.80 -6.37 18.94
C ARG A 302 -4.50 -7.15 18.82
N LEU A 303 -3.37 -6.48 19.09
CA LEU A 303 -2.07 -7.12 19.19
C LEU A 303 -1.91 -7.74 20.58
N VAL A 304 -1.84 -9.07 20.61
CA VAL A 304 -1.61 -9.87 21.80
C VAL A 304 -0.11 -10.05 21.98
N VAL A 305 0.38 -9.70 23.15
CA VAL A 305 1.78 -9.92 23.53
C VAL A 305 1.86 -10.93 24.68
N THR A 306 3.01 -11.54 24.85
CA THR A 306 3.30 -12.46 25.96
C THR A 306 4.60 -12.02 26.65
N GLY A 307 5.04 -12.76 27.67
CA GLY A 307 6.37 -12.56 28.26
C GLY A 307 7.52 -12.68 27.25
N LYS A 308 7.31 -13.29 26.06
CA LYS A 308 8.36 -13.46 25.05
C LYS A 308 8.87 -12.14 24.45
N GLN A 309 8.01 -11.13 24.39
CA GLN A 309 8.32 -9.81 23.82
C GLN A 309 9.06 -8.89 24.80
N TYR A 310 9.24 -9.31 26.05
CA TYR A 310 9.83 -8.50 27.10
C TYR A 310 11.02 -9.22 27.74
N ASP A 311 11.91 -8.46 28.37
CA ASP A 311 12.96 -9.02 29.23
C ASP A 311 12.40 -9.40 30.62
N LYS A 312 13.27 -9.94 31.50
CA LYS A 312 12.91 -10.32 32.87
C LYS A 312 12.49 -9.13 33.76
N TYR A 313 12.80 -7.90 33.36
CA TYR A 313 12.43 -6.67 34.07
C TYR A 313 11.16 -6.04 33.49
N GLY A 314 10.58 -6.65 32.44
CA GLY A 314 9.41 -6.13 31.77
C GLY A 314 9.70 -5.08 30.70
N ASN A 315 10.95 -4.84 30.33
CA ASN A 315 11.29 -3.91 29.25
C ASN A 315 10.98 -4.53 27.88
N PRO A 316 10.43 -3.77 26.93
CA PRO A 316 10.07 -4.25 25.60
C PRO A 316 11.32 -4.55 24.76
N ASN A 317 11.27 -5.62 23.98
CA ASN A 317 12.25 -5.87 22.92
C ASN A 317 11.67 -5.41 21.57
N PHE A 318 12.16 -4.29 21.05
CA PHE A 318 11.62 -3.65 19.84
C PHE A 318 11.63 -4.58 18.62
N SER A 319 12.71 -5.35 18.42
CA SER A 319 12.78 -6.29 17.29
C SER A 319 11.72 -7.38 17.37
N LYS A 320 11.40 -7.87 18.57
CA LYS A 320 10.32 -8.86 18.77
C LYS A 320 8.93 -8.25 18.57
N LEU A 321 8.74 -6.99 18.96
CA LEU A 321 7.50 -6.25 18.72
C LEU A 321 7.30 -5.95 17.23
N GLU A 322 8.36 -5.52 16.53
CA GLU A 322 8.35 -5.33 15.08
C GLU A 322 7.97 -6.64 14.37
N LYS A 323 8.57 -7.76 14.76
CA LYS A 323 8.24 -9.07 14.17
C LYS A 323 6.75 -9.44 14.35
N LEU A 324 6.15 -9.09 15.48
CA LEU A 324 4.71 -9.29 15.70
C LEU A 324 3.87 -8.43 14.75
N ILE A 325 4.26 -7.16 14.53
CA ILE A 325 3.63 -6.28 13.55
C ILE A 325 3.80 -6.83 12.13
N GLU A 326 4.98 -7.33 11.76
CA GLU A 326 5.22 -7.97 10.46
C GLU A 326 4.32 -9.19 10.24
N GLN A 327 4.10 -10.01 11.28
CA GLN A 327 3.22 -11.17 11.23
C GLN A 327 1.75 -10.77 11.04
N PHE A 328 1.29 -9.73 11.74
CA PHE A 328 -0.02 -9.13 11.53
C PHE A 328 -0.17 -8.65 10.07
N LEU A 329 0.78 -7.87 9.56
CA LEU A 329 0.73 -7.33 8.21
C LEU A 329 0.83 -8.40 7.12
N THR A 330 1.56 -9.48 7.35
CA THR A 330 1.61 -10.62 6.39
C THR A 330 0.23 -11.24 6.19
N LYS A 331 -0.63 -11.23 7.22
CA LYS A 331 -1.98 -11.77 7.13
C LYS A 331 -2.96 -10.77 6.52
N GLU A 332 -2.89 -9.50 6.93
CA GLU A 332 -3.95 -8.51 6.70
C GLU A 332 -3.69 -7.51 5.58
N PHE A 333 -2.42 -7.25 5.23
CA PHE A 333 -2.08 -6.24 4.24
C PHE A 333 -2.75 -6.55 2.90
N GLY A 334 -3.48 -5.57 2.36
CA GLY A 334 -4.23 -5.68 1.11
C GLY A 334 -5.57 -6.43 1.21
N LYS A 335 -5.89 -7.05 2.36
CA LYS A 335 -7.15 -7.78 2.61
C LYS A 335 -8.10 -7.03 3.52
N SER A 336 -7.57 -6.44 4.58
CA SER A 336 -8.33 -5.82 5.65
C SER A 336 -7.83 -4.40 5.92
N HIS A 337 -8.69 -3.58 6.50
CA HIS A 337 -8.34 -2.27 7.02
C HIS A 337 -8.98 -2.09 8.40
N PHE A 338 -8.21 -1.59 9.36
CA PHE A 338 -8.63 -1.43 10.75
C PHE A 338 -8.60 0.04 11.16
N GLU A 339 -9.62 0.50 11.86
CA GLU A 339 -9.59 1.86 12.41
C GLU A 339 -8.58 1.97 13.57
N PHE A 340 -8.47 0.93 14.40
CA PHE A 340 -7.61 0.92 15.58
C PHE A 340 -6.77 -0.36 15.68
N LEU A 341 -5.47 -0.20 15.95
CA LEU A 341 -4.59 -1.27 16.40
C LEU A 341 -4.29 -1.07 17.90
N LEU A 342 -4.86 -1.96 18.72
CA LEU A 342 -4.85 -1.91 20.17
C LEU A 342 -3.70 -2.71 20.77
N THR A 343 -2.96 -2.11 21.69
CA THR A 343 -1.92 -2.78 22.50
C THR A 343 -2.26 -2.86 23.98
N ALA A 344 -1.50 -3.68 24.73
CA ALA A 344 -1.58 -3.74 26.19
C ALA A 344 -1.02 -2.47 26.86
N GLY A 345 -1.29 -2.31 28.16
CA GLY A 345 -0.56 -1.37 29.02
C GLY A 345 0.92 -1.78 29.14
N GLY A 346 1.83 -0.81 29.24
CA GLY A 346 3.26 -1.08 29.25
C GLY A 346 3.76 -1.81 28.00
N PHE A 347 3.14 -1.58 26.84
CA PHE A 347 3.61 -2.09 25.55
C PHE A 347 5.00 -1.54 25.22
N LEU A 348 5.21 -0.25 25.52
CA LEU A 348 6.53 0.37 25.58
C LEU A 348 6.85 0.82 27.01
N THR A 349 8.12 1.14 27.27
CA THR A 349 8.55 1.76 28.53
C THR A 349 9.54 2.88 28.24
N PHE A 350 9.60 3.89 29.11
CA PHE A 350 10.58 4.96 29.06
C PHE A 350 11.15 5.27 30.45
N SER A 351 12.38 5.78 30.48
CA SER A 351 13.00 6.25 31.72
C SER A 351 12.61 7.70 31.99
N PHE A 352 12.35 8.02 33.27
CA PHE A 352 12.14 9.40 33.69
C PHE A 352 13.34 10.28 33.29
N PRO A 353 13.12 11.52 32.83
CA PRO A 353 14.19 12.50 32.65
C PRO A 353 15.00 12.69 33.94
N LYS A 354 16.32 12.89 33.84
CA LYS A 354 17.23 12.95 35.01
C LYS A 354 16.79 14.02 36.01
N GLU A 355 16.32 15.16 35.52
CA GLU A 355 15.81 16.28 36.29
C GLU A 355 14.55 15.96 37.10
N LEU A 356 13.80 14.93 36.71
CA LEU A 356 12.59 14.45 37.40
C LEU A 356 12.85 13.20 38.25
N GLN A 357 14.09 12.71 38.32
CA GLN A 357 14.48 11.58 39.17
C GLN A 357 14.76 12.01 40.62
N LEU A 358 14.61 13.29 40.96
CA LEU A 358 14.72 13.78 42.33
C LEU A 358 13.47 13.41 43.14
N ASP A 359 13.61 13.41 44.47
CA ASP A 359 12.49 13.08 45.36
C ASP A 359 11.48 14.24 45.41
N HIS A 360 10.42 14.10 44.62
CA HIS A 360 9.28 15.01 44.58
C HIS A 360 8.05 14.31 45.15
N ASP A 361 7.22 15.04 45.90
CA ASP A 361 5.95 14.49 46.36
C ASP A 361 5.00 14.22 45.18
N ILE A 362 4.09 13.25 45.35
CA ILE A 362 3.22 12.76 44.27
C ILE A 362 2.25 13.84 43.76
N GLU A 363 1.83 14.77 44.62
CA GLU A 363 0.88 15.82 44.26
C GLU A 363 1.57 16.88 43.36
N THR A 364 2.81 17.22 43.67
CA THR A 364 3.66 18.04 42.80
C THR A 364 3.87 17.36 41.45
N ALA A 365 4.16 16.06 41.44
CA ALA A 365 4.39 15.31 40.22
C ALA A 365 3.15 15.28 39.30
N GLU A 366 1.97 15.01 39.87
CA GLU A 366 0.69 15.04 39.16
C GLU A 366 0.38 16.40 38.54
N LYS A 367 0.71 17.51 39.23
CA LYS A 367 0.39 18.86 38.75
C LYS A 367 1.40 19.40 37.74
N LYS A 368 2.68 19.05 37.87
CA LYS A 368 3.76 19.74 37.13
C LYS A 368 4.46 18.88 36.08
N TYR A 369 4.51 17.55 36.24
CA TYR A 369 5.44 16.73 35.47
C TYR A 369 4.79 15.90 34.36
N VAL A 370 3.46 15.74 34.37
CA VAL A 370 2.73 14.95 33.37
C VAL A 370 3.11 15.34 31.93
N ASN A 371 3.10 16.63 31.59
CA ASN A 371 3.45 17.09 30.23
C ASN A 371 4.91 16.79 29.85
N THR A 372 5.83 16.91 30.79
CA THR A 372 7.26 16.61 30.56
C THR A 372 7.46 15.10 30.37
N LEU A 373 6.76 14.28 31.15
CA LEU A 373 6.79 12.83 31.03
C LEU A 373 6.15 12.36 29.70
N GLN A 374 5.03 12.96 29.28
CA GLN A 374 4.42 12.71 27.97
C GLN A 374 5.38 13.04 26.82
N LYS A 375 6.09 14.18 26.86
CA LYS A 375 7.12 14.51 25.86
C LYS A 375 8.23 13.47 25.81
N LYS A 376 8.66 12.96 26.97
CA LYS A 376 9.69 11.91 27.02
C LYS A 376 9.17 10.59 26.46
N ALA A 377 7.93 10.22 26.77
CA ALA A 377 7.26 9.06 26.22
C ALA A 377 7.08 9.17 24.69
N GLU A 378 6.74 10.35 24.18
CA GLU A 378 6.59 10.63 22.75
C GLU A 378 7.88 10.36 21.96
N ILE A 379 9.04 10.78 22.50
CA ILE A 379 10.34 10.46 21.90
C ILE A 379 10.54 8.96 21.77
N THR A 380 10.18 8.18 22.79
CA THR A 380 10.29 6.71 22.75
C THR A 380 9.33 6.08 21.74
N ILE A 381 8.11 6.61 21.61
CA ILE A 381 7.14 6.17 20.58
C ILE A 381 7.67 6.46 19.18
N ASP A 382 8.19 7.66 18.96
CA ASP A 382 8.81 8.07 17.70
C ASP A 382 10.00 7.19 17.33
N GLU A 383 10.88 6.91 18.29
CA GLU A 383 12.02 6.00 18.13
C GLU A 383 11.56 4.59 17.75
N PHE A 384 10.51 4.07 18.41
CA PHE A 384 9.93 2.78 18.07
C PHE A 384 9.45 2.74 16.63
N PHE A 385 8.62 3.69 16.19
CA PHE A 385 8.12 3.71 14.80
C PHE A 385 9.22 3.96 13.77
N ARG A 386 10.23 4.81 14.07
CA ARG A 386 11.41 5.02 13.21
C ARG A 386 12.30 3.78 13.11
N SER A 387 12.30 2.92 14.14
CA SER A 387 13.08 1.68 14.13
C SER A 387 12.46 0.59 13.24
N LEU A 388 11.17 0.71 12.90
CA LEU A 388 10.51 -0.22 11.98
C LEU A 388 11.10 -0.09 10.58
N LYS A 389 11.22 -1.21 9.85
CA LYS A 389 11.54 -1.18 8.42
C LYS A 389 10.57 -0.29 7.67
N THR A 390 11.08 0.51 6.73
CA THR A 390 10.26 1.43 5.92
C THR A 390 9.08 0.73 5.23
N SER A 391 9.29 -0.50 4.74
CA SER A 391 8.23 -1.30 4.12
C SER A 391 7.17 -1.75 5.12
N THR A 392 7.56 -2.13 6.33
CA THR A 392 6.65 -2.50 7.43
C THR A 392 5.80 -1.30 7.85
N PHE A 393 6.43 -0.13 8.06
CA PHE A 393 5.70 1.08 8.43
C PHE A 393 4.71 1.52 7.33
N LYS A 394 5.12 1.52 6.05
CA LYS A 394 4.22 1.86 4.94
C LYS A 394 3.00 0.93 4.88
N LYS A 395 3.22 -0.39 4.99
CA LYS A 395 2.12 -1.38 5.04
C LYS A 395 1.21 -1.15 6.24
N LEU A 396 1.78 -0.79 7.39
CA LEU A 396 1.00 -0.48 8.60
C LEU A 396 0.09 0.72 8.39
N VAL A 397 0.61 1.82 7.82
CA VAL A 397 -0.17 3.03 7.50
C VAL A 397 -1.32 2.73 6.53
N GLU A 398 -1.13 1.84 5.57
CA GLU A 398 -2.19 1.45 4.62
C GLU A 398 -3.25 0.52 5.25
N THR A 399 -2.89 -0.20 6.31
CA THR A 399 -3.73 -1.21 6.95
C THR A 399 -4.49 -0.66 8.15
N VAL A 400 -3.97 0.36 8.82
CA VAL A 400 -4.49 0.86 10.10
C VAL A 400 -4.51 2.40 10.15
N ASP A 401 -5.59 3.00 10.65
CA ASP A 401 -5.65 4.45 10.87
C ASP A 401 -4.90 4.91 12.13
N TYR A 402 -5.25 4.34 13.30
CA TYR A 402 -4.69 4.73 14.59
C TYR A 402 -4.07 3.55 15.33
N PHE A 403 -2.94 3.80 15.98
CA PHE A 403 -2.26 2.85 16.84
C PHE A 403 -2.33 3.35 18.28
N THR A 404 -2.98 2.61 19.18
CA THR A 404 -3.01 2.97 20.60
C THR A 404 -1.86 2.29 21.34
N VAL A 405 -1.03 3.08 22.01
CA VAL A 405 0.23 2.63 22.62
C VAL A 405 0.14 2.79 24.13
N GLY A 406 0.08 1.69 24.87
CA GLY A 406 0.31 1.72 26.32
C GLY A 406 1.81 1.90 26.60
N ILE A 407 2.18 2.93 27.36
CA ILE A 407 3.58 3.24 27.64
C ILE A 407 3.79 3.64 29.10
N ASP A 408 4.72 2.98 29.77
CA ASP A 408 4.98 3.19 31.20
C ASP A 408 6.28 3.95 31.44
N GLY A 409 6.25 4.85 32.41
CA GLY A 409 7.44 5.49 32.96
C GLY A 409 7.67 5.07 34.40
N PHE A 410 8.95 4.88 34.77
CA PHE A 410 9.35 4.56 36.14
C PHE A 410 10.50 5.44 36.61
N ASN A 411 10.41 5.92 37.86
CA ASN A 411 11.46 6.62 38.57
C ASN A 411 12.19 5.66 39.53
N PRO A 412 13.48 5.34 39.28
CA PRO A 412 14.22 4.42 40.14
C PRO A 412 14.57 5.00 41.51
N ALA A 413 14.52 6.32 41.71
CA ALA A 413 14.95 6.96 42.96
C ALA A 413 13.89 6.90 44.06
N ASN A 414 12.62 7.08 43.70
CA ASN A 414 11.50 7.15 44.65
C ASN A 414 10.33 6.22 44.29
N TYR A 415 10.55 5.29 43.35
CA TYR A 415 9.56 4.29 42.89
C TYR A 415 8.29 4.85 42.26
N GLN A 416 8.24 6.16 41.98
CA GLN A 416 7.11 6.75 41.28
C GLN A 416 6.98 6.17 39.87
N MET A 417 5.73 6.04 39.43
CA MET A 417 5.40 5.51 38.11
C MET A 417 4.32 6.34 37.45
N ILE A 418 4.28 6.30 36.13
CA ILE A 418 3.19 6.86 35.32
C ILE A 418 2.81 5.82 34.26
N GLU A 419 1.52 5.54 34.14
CA GLU A 419 0.98 4.60 33.16
C GLU A 419 0.19 5.41 32.12
N LEU A 420 0.76 5.61 30.94
CA LEU A 420 0.18 6.45 29.87
C LEU A 420 -0.38 5.61 28.74
N VAL A 421 -1.30 6.22 27.99
CA VAL A 421 -1.79 5.71 26.70
C VAL A 421 -1.73 6.84 25.67
N ALA A 422 -1.04 6.59 24.57
CA ALA A 422 -1.00 7.50 23.42
C ALA A 422 -1.91 7.00 22.30
N ILE A 423 -2.50 7.93 21.56
CA ILE A 423 -3.07 7.67 20.24
C ILE A 423 -2.10 8.18 19.19
N TYR A 424 -1.53 7.27 18.42
CA TYR A 424 -0.64 7.59 17.31
C TYR A 424 -1.41 7.54 15.99
N ASP A 425 -1.46 8.66 15.28
CA ASP A 425 -2.00 8.76 13.92
C ASP A 425 -0.94 8.25 12.95
N LEU A 426 -1.18 7.07 12.39
CA LEU A 426 -0.21 6.41 11.52
C LEU A 426 0.01 7.20 10.22
N LYS A 427 -1.06 7.78 9.67
CA LYS A 427 -1.02 8.56 8.43
C LYS A 427 -0.19 9.83 8.59
N ASN A 428 -0.36 10.54 9.70
CA ASN A 428 0.37 11.77 9.97
C ASN A 428 1.71 11.54 10.69
N GLY A 429 1.95 10.32 11.18
CA GLY A 429 3.19 9.92 11.84
C GLY A 429 3.45 10.70 13.13
N LYS A 430 2.43 10.88 13.98
CA LYS A 430 2.56 11.62 15.24
C LYS A 430 1.54 11.17 16.28
N VAL A 431 1.85 11.42 17.56
CA VAL A 431 0.85 11.34 18.64
C VAL A 431 -0.13 12.51 18.51
N ILE A 432 -1.42 12.22 18.62
CA ILE A 432 -2.50 13.20 18.51
C ILE A 432 -3.30 13.38 19.81
N ASN A 433 -3.21 12.43 20.73
CA ASN A 433 -3.84 12.52 22.04
C ASN A 433 -3.06 11.69 23.07
N TRP A 434 -3.09 12.17 24.32
CA TRP A 434 -2.54 11.49 25.47
C TRP A 434 -3.63 11.28 26.52
N THR A 435 -3.61 10.12 27.16
CA THR A 435 -4.32 9.87 28.40
C THR A 435 -3.49 8.93 29.28
N GLY A 436 -4.05 8.41 30.35
CA GLY A 436 -3.36 7.47 31.23
C GLY A 436 -4.18 7.16 32.46
N LYS A 437 -3.63 6.34 33.34
CA LYS A 437 -4.36 5.81 34.47
C LYS A 437 -4.77 6.91 35.45
N PHE A 438 -6.07 6.99 35.71
CA PHE A 438 -6.64 7.91 36.69
C PHE A 438 -7.15 7.20 37.95
N TYR A 439 -7.43 5.90 37.86
CA TYR A 439 -8.08 5.12 38.90
C TYR A 439 -7.16 4.02 39.47
N PRO A 440 -6.19 4.37 40.33
CA PRO A 440 -5.23 3.40 40.88
C PRO A 440 -5.83 2.37 41.82
N THR A 441 -5.08 1.30 42.07
CA THR A 441 -5.27 0.46 43.25
C THR A 441 -4.88 1.21 44.52
N ASP A 442 -5.26 0.68 45.69
CA ASP A 442 -4.93 1.34 46.96
C ASP A 442 -3.41 1.31 47.24
N SER A 443 -2.69 0.30 46.75
CA SER A 443 -1.23 0.21 46.82
C SER A 443 -0.51 1.24 45.95
N GLN A 444 -1.09 1.59 44.79
CA GLN A 444 -0.49 2.54 43.86
C GLN A 444 -0.73 4.00 44.24
N LYS A 445 -1.59 4.27 45.23
CA LYS A 445 -2.01 5.63 45.59
C LYS A 445 -0.85 6.58 45.92
N ARG A 446 0.26 6.06 46.47
CA ARG A 446 1.40 6.88 46.91
C ARG A 446 2.41 7.18 45.81
N ASP A 447 2.45 6.31 44.78
CA ASP A 447 3.56 6.29 43.83
C ASP A 447 3.10 6.47 42.37
N LEU A 448 1.81 6.30 42.06
CA LEU A 448 1.28 6.52 40.71
C LEU A 448 0.97 8.01 40.49
N ILE A 449 1.65 8.61 39.52
CA ILE A 449 1.31 9.90 38.95
C ILE A 449 0.05 9.72 38.11
N LYS A 450 -1.11 10.10 38.64
CA LYS A 450 -2.40 9.96 37.94
C LYS A 450 -2.60 11.01 36.85
N ILE A 451 -3.35 10.64 35.83
CA ILE A 451 -3.95 11.60 34.89
C ILE A 451 -5.26 12.11 35.51
N ASN A 452 -5.21 13.29 36.11
CA ASN A 452 -6.36 13.86 36.84
C ASN A 452 -7.38 14.56 35.93
N ASP A 453 -6.96 14.96 34.72
CA ASP A 453 -7.87 15.47 33.70
C ASP A 453 -8.59 14.28 33.04
N LEU A 454 -9.87 14.11 33.36
CA LEU A 454 -10.65 12.99 32.84
C LEU A 454 -11.07 13.20 31.39
N ASP A 455 -11.09 14.45 30.91
CA ASP A 455 -11.56 14.77 29.56
C ASP A 455 -10.62 14.20 28.49
N THR A 456 -9.36 13.96 28.83
CA THR A 456 -8.35 13.31 27.96
C THR A 456 -8.72 11.89 27.55
N HIS A 457 -9.65 11.24 28.27
CA HIS A 457 -10.10 9.87 28.00
C HIS A 457 -11.14 9.81 26.88
N PHE A 458 -11.72 10.94 26.48
CA PHE A 458 -12.82 11.01 25.53
C PHE A 458 -12.35 11.69 24.25
N VAL A 459 -12.33 10.95 23.15
CA VAL A 459 -11.83 11.44 21.86
C VAL A 459 -12.81 11.13 20.73
N GLU A 460 -12.89 12.02 19.74
CA GLU A 460 -13.62 11.76 18.50
C GLU A 460 -12.64 11.46 17.36
N LEU A 461 -12.68 10.23 16.85
CA LEU A 461 -11.86 9.77 15.73
C LEU A 461 -12.75 9.04 14.73
N ASN A 462 -12.49 9.21 13.44
CA ASN A 462 -13.29 8.60 12.37
C ASN A 462 -14.81 8.84 12.54
N LYS A 463 -15.19 10.04 13.01
CA LYS A 463 -16.58 10.45 13.30
C LYS A 463 -17.30 9.55 14.32
N GLN A 464 -16.56 8.91 15.20
CA GLN A 464 -17.07 8.08 16.29
C GLN A 464 -16.55 8.61 17.60
N LYS A 465 -17.28 8.30 18.67
CA LYS A 465 -16.89 8.65 20.05
C LYS A 465 -16.16 7.48 20.70
N ILE A 466 -14.92 7.68 21.11
CA ILE A 466 -14.05 6.66 21.68
C ILE A 466 -13.68 7.05 23.11
N ALA A 467 -13.87 6.12 24.05
CA ALA A 467 -13.29 6.23 25.38
C ALA A 467 -12.04 5.34 25.49
N ILE A 468 -10.93 5.91 25.95
CA ILE A 468 -9.68 5.18 26.18
C ILE A 468 -9.44 5.06 27.67
N LEU A 469 -9.16 3.86 28.14
CA LEU A 469 -8.96 3.54 29.54
C LEU A 469 -7.54 3.00 29.75
N GLY A 470 -6.85 3.50 30.78
CA GLY A 470 -5.67 2.84 31.33
C GLY A 470 -6.04 1.52 32.01
N CYS A 471 -5.04 0.88 32.63
CA CYS A 471 -5.15 -0.48 33.11
C CYS A 471 -6.32 -0.70 34.09
N HIS A 472 -6.28 -0.06 35.26
CA HIS A 472 -7.27 -0.29 36.32
C HIS A 472 -8.52 0.60 36.18
N ASP A 473 -8.54 1.51 35.21
CA ASP A 473 -9.62 2.49 35.00
C ASP A 473 -10.98 1.83 34.76
N LEU A 474 -11.01 0.69 34.07
CA LEU A 474 -12.24 -0.08 33.87
C LEU A 474 -12.94 -0.46 35.18
N ASN A 475 -12.23 -0.56 36.31
CA ASN A 475 -12.81 -0.90 37.60
C ASN A 475 -13.68 0.20 38.22
N VAL A 476 -13.79 1.38 37.61
CA VAL A 476 -14.91 2.30 37.92
C VAL A 476 -16.26 1.63 37.67
N TYR A 477 -16.34 0.65 36.76
CA TYR A 477 -17.51 -0.17 36.49
C TYR A 477 -17.53 -1.51 37.24
N SER A 478 -16.59 -1.79 38.15
CA SER A 478 -16.59 -3.04 38.92
C SER A 478 -17.68 -3.03 40.00
N PRO A 479 -18.71 -3.89 39.96
CA PRO A 479 -19.78 -3.86 40.97
C PRO A 479 -19.26 -4.10 42.38
N ARG A 480 -18.32 -5.06 42.53
CA ARG A 480 -17.68 -5.36 43.81
C ARG A 480 -16.80 -4.21 44.28
N GLY A 481 -16.04 -3.59 43.36
CA GLY A 481 -15.22 -2.43 43.69
C GLY A 481 -16.06 -1.25 44.17
N GLN A 482 -17.19 -0.99 43.51
CA GLN A 482 -18.11 0.09 43.87
C GLN A 482 -18.89 -0.18 45.15
N ALA A 483 -19.27 -1.43 45.43
CA ALA A 483 -19.94 -1.81 46.68
C ALA A 483 -19.04 -1.67 47.91
N ASN A 484 -17.74 -1.95 47.76
CA ASN A 484 -16.77 -1.86 48.85
C ASN A 484 -16.17 -0.45 49.03
N ALA A 485 -16.40 0.47 48.09
CA ALA A 485 -15.88 1.83 48.19
C ALA A 485 -16.68 2.65 49.22
N ASN A 486 -15.98 3.41 50.07
CA ASN A 486 -16.63 4.37 50.96
C ASN A 486 -17.45 5.38 50.11
N PRO A 487 -18.77 5.53 50.33
CA PRO A 487 -19.62 6.43 49.56
C PRO A 487 -19.11 7.87 49.50
N ASN A 488 -18.49 8.34 50.57
CA ASN A 488 -17.93 9.70 50.68
C ASN A 488 -16.44 9.76 50.33
N GLY A 489 -15.81 8.62 50.01
CA GLY A 489 -14.40 8.50 49.70
C GLY A 489 -14.04 9.01 48.30
N TRP A 490 -12.78 9.42 48.13
CA TRP A 490 -12.25 9.95 46.87
C TRP A 490 -12.48 8.99 45.69
N LYS A 491 -12.32 7.67 45.92
CA LYS A 491 -12.45 6.63 44.91
C LYS A 491 -13.87 6.54 44.35
N ARG A 492 -14.88 6.61 45.23
CA ARG A 492 -16.28 6.61 44.81
C ARG A 492 -16.63 7.89 44.03
N LYS A 493 -16.24 9.06 44.57
CA LYS A 493 -16.45 10.36 43.91
C LYS A 493 -15.80 10.43 42.52
N LEU A 494 -14.58 9.90 42.38
CA LEU A 494 -13.85 9.86 41.11
C LEU A 494 -14.54 8.92 40.11
N ALA A 495 -14.96 7.73 40.55
CA ALA A 495 -15.71 6.80 39.72
C ALA A 495 -17.05 7.41 39.27
N ASP A 496 -17.83 8.00 40.18
CA ASP A 496 -19.11 8.62 39.85
C ASP A 496 -18.94 9.80 38.88
N LYS A 497 -17.90 10.63 39.07
CA LYS A 497 -17.55 11.72 38.15
C LYS A 497 -17.22 11.19 36.76
N PHE A 498 -16.35 10.19 36.65
CA PHE A 498 -15.97 9.61 35.36
C PHE A 498 -17.18 8.96 34.67
N LYS A 499 -17.97 8.18 35.40
CA LYS A 499 -19.18 7.53 34.85
C LYS A 499 -20.18 8.56 34.33
N LYS A 500 -20.36 9.68 35.03
CA LYS A 500 -21.20 10.79 34.57
C LYS A 500 -20.67 11.37 33.25
N GLN A 501 -19.39 11.72 33.18
CA GLN A 501 -18.79 12.24 31.94
C GLN A 501 -18.84 11.23 30.79
N CYS A 502 -18.61 9.95 31.07
CA CYS A 502 -18.69 8.88 30.07
C CYS A 502 -20.13 8.70 29.55
N ASN A 503 -21.14 8.80 30.41
CA ASN A 503 -22.56 8.80 30.00
C ASN A 503 -22.90 10.02 29.13
N GLU A 504 -22.43 11.21 29.50
CA GLU A 504 -22.64 12.45 28.73
C GLU A 504 -21.94 12.41 27.37
N PHE A 505 -20.70 11.88 27.34
CA PHE A 505 -19.95 11.69 26.11
C PHE A 505 -20.64 10.65 25.21
N ASN A 506 -21.19 9.58 25.79
CA ASN A 506 -21.92 8.51 25.11
C ASN A 506 -21.08 7.76 24.04
N PRO A 507 -19.98 7.09 24.44
CA PRO A 507 -19.04 6.46 23.51
C PRO A 507 -19.66 5.30 22.72
N GLU A 508 -19.16 5.10 21.51
CA GLU A 508 -19.45 3.94 20.66
C GLU A 508 -18.39 2.84 20.79
N ILE A 509 -17.16 3.23 21.11
CA ILE A 509 -16.00 2.35 21.23
C ILE A 509 -15.29 2.58 22.58
N ILE A 510 -14.89 1.50 23.26
CA ILE A 510 -14.02 1.59 24.45
C ILE A 510 -12.76 0.73 24.27
N LEU A 511 -11.59 1.35 24.42
CA LEU A 511 -10.28 0.68 24.33
C LEU A 511 -9.59 0.72 25.70
N GLN A 512 -9.34 -0.44 26.31
CA GLN A 512 -8.66 -0.54 27.60
C GLN A 512 -7.23 -1.08 27.44
N HIS A 513 -6.27 -0.51 28.18
CA HIS A 513 -4.85 -0.90 28.14
C HIS A 513 -4.38 -1.54 29.47
N PRO A 514 -4.74 -2.80 29.78
CA PRO A 514 -4.24 -3.47 30.98
C PRO A 514 -2.82 -4.03 30.81
N HIS A 515 -2.04 -4.05 31.90
CA HIS A 515 -0.66 -4.55 31.91
C HIS A 515 -0.54 -6.05 31.85
N THR A 516 -1.39 -6.81 32.51
CA THR A 516 -1.43 -8.27 32.41
C THR A 516 -2.87 -8.74 32.43
N THR A 517 -3.19 -9.71 31.57
CA THR A 517 -4.51 -10.36 31.56
C THR A 517 -4.32 -11.83 31.22
N ASP A 518 -4.21 -12.67 32.25
CA ASP A 518 -4.06 -14.13 32.14
C ASP A 518 -5.35 -14.90 32.48
N THR A 519 -6.39 -14.18 32.94
CA THR A 519 -7.74 -14.71 33.13
C THR A 519 -8.78 -13.64 32.83
N PRO A 520 -9.92 -13.99 32.22
CA PRO A 520 -10.97 -13.02 31.97
C PRO A 520 -11.62 -12.51 33.26
N ASN A 521 -11.48 -13.22 34.38
CA ASN A 521 -12.10 -12.86 35.65
C ASN A 521 -11.61 -11.52 36.21
N ILE A 522 -10.47 -10.99 35.73
CA ILE A 522 -9.97 -9.68 36.13
C ILE A 522 -10.92 -8.56 35.66
N TRP A 523 -11.42 -8.67 34.43
CA TRP A 523 -12.13 -7.56 33.75
C TRP A 523 -13.58 -7.87 33.39
N ASN A 524 -13.95 -9.15 33.25
CA ASN A 524 -15.25 -9.57 32.72
C ASN A 524 -16.44 -8.94 33.47
N LEU A 525 -16.42 -8.89 34.81
CA LEU A 525 -17.50 -8.27 35.58
C LEU A 525 -17.66 -6.77 35.31
N ALA A 526 -16.54 -6.06 35.14
CA ALA A 526 -16.57 -4.64 34.82
C ALA A 526 -17.07 -4.41 33.38
N TRP A 527 -16.63 -5.23 32.42
CA TRP A 527 -17.15 -5.19 31.05
C TRP A 527 -18.65 -5.48 30.97
N ARG A 528 -19.17 -6.45 31.73
CA ARG A 528 -20.63 -6.70 31.81
C ARG A 528 -21.40 -5.51 32.37
N THR A 529 -20.79 -4.75 33.27
CA THR A 529 -21.40 -3.54 33.83
C THR A 529 -21.37 -2.41 32.80
N VAL A 530 -20.28 -2.26 32.05
CA VAL A 530 -20.21 -1.35 30.89
C VAL A 530 -21.32 -1.68 29.88
N GLU A 531 -21.51 -2.94 29.51
CA GLU A 531 -22.57 -3.33 28.56
C GLU A 531 -23.97 -2.96 29.06
N LYS A 532 -24.19 -3.04 30.38
CA LYS A 532 -25.48 -2.71 31.00
C LYS A 532 -25.70 -1.20 31.10
N GLU A 533 -24.69 -0.45 31.51
CA GLU A 533 -24.80 0.98 31.81
C GLU A 533 -24.58 1.87 30.59
N LEU A 534 -23.83 1.40 29.60
CA LEU A 534 -23.47 2.13 28.37
C LEU A 534 -23.95 1.38 27.12
N PRO A 535 -25.26 1.36 26.83
CA PRO A 535 -25.83 0.58 25.74
C PRO A 535 -25.36 1.03 24.34
N ASN A 536 -24.86 2.26 24.18
CA ASN A 536 -24.33 2.76 22.91
C ASN A 536 -22.96 2.19 22.55
N VAL A 537 -22.26 1.55 23.50
CA VAL A 537 -20.95 0.94 23.24
C VAL A 537 -21.15 -0.33 22.41
N LYS A 538 -20.84 -0.21 21.11
CA LYS A 538 -20.95 -1.27 20.10
C LYS A 538 -19.71 -2.15 20.10
N HIS A 539 -18.55 -1.56 20.34
CA HIS A 539 -17.26 -2.24 20.30
C HIS A 539 -16.46 -1.96 21.57
N PHE A 540 -15.84 -2.98 22.14
CA PHE A 540 -14.79 -2.77 23.13
C PHE A 540 -13.76 -3.87 23.08
N ALA A 541 -12.55 -3.56 23.55
CA ALA A 541 -11.53 -4.57 23.79
C ALA A 541 -10.56 -4.13 24.89
N SER A 542 -10.11 -5.09 25.69
CA SER A 542 -8.89 -4.96 26.50
C SER A 542 -7.67 -5.36 25.68
N GLY A 543 -6.61 -4.56 25.63
CA GLY A 543 -5.29 -5.01 25.18
C GLY A 543 -4.80 -6.18 26.01
N ILE A 544 -3.98 -7.07 25.46
CA ILE A 544 -3.60 -8.31 26.14
C ILE A 544 -2.09 -8.50 26.18
N LYS A 545 -1.54 -8.49 27.40
CA LYS A 545 -0.28 -9.14 27.74
C LYS A 545 -0.60 -10.42 28.50
N TYR A 546 -0.61 -11.54 27.78
CA TYR A 546 -0.97 -12.84 28.32
C TYR A 546 0.21 -13.42 29.08
N PHE A 547 0.24 -13.14 30.38
CA PHE A 547 1.34 -13.46 31.25
C PHE A 547 0.91 -13.52 32.72
N ASN A 548 1.45 -14.49 33.48
CA ASN A 548 1.26 -14.60 34.92
C ASN A 548 2.64 -14.65 35.60
N TRP A 549 2.92 -13.70 36.49
CA TRP A 549 4.19 -13.64 37.24
C TRP A 549 4.38 -14.84 38.18
N ASN A 550 3.28 -15.45 38.62
CA ASN A 550 3.28 -16.56 39.58
C ASN A 550 3.26 -17.94 38.90
N GLY A 551 3.55 -18.01 37.59
CA GLY A 551 3.63 -19.27 36.84
C GLY A 551 2.69 -19.32 35.64
N VAL A 552 1.85 -20.34 35.58
CA VAL A 552 1.00 -20.59 34.41
C VAL A 552 -0.22 -19.65 34.40
N PRO A 553 -0.62 -19.09 33.24
CA PRO A 553 -1.88 -18.34 33.11
C PRO A 553 -3.09 -19.10 33.68
N ARG A 554 -3.96 -18.38 34.40
CA ARG A 554 -5.12 -18.96 35.12
C ARG A 554 -6.28 -19.39 34.23
N ALA A 555 -6.30 -18.98 32.96
CA ALA A 555 -7.25 -19.43 31.95
C ALA A 555 -6.58 -19.50 30.59
N SER A 556 -7.18 -20.21 29.62
CA SER A 556 -6.68 -20.24 28.25
C SER A 556 -6.74 -18.86 27.60
N LEU A 557 -5.80 -18.59 26.69
CA LEU A 557 -5.77 -17.34 25.92
C LEU A 557 -7.07 -17.14 25.13
N SER A 558 -7.59 -18.19 24.48
CA SER A 558 -8.88 -18.13 23.78
C SER A 558 -10.02 -17.60 24.65
N LYS A 559 -10.11 -18.07 25.90
CA LYS A 559 -11.12 -17.65 26.87
C LYS A 559 -10.90 -16.22 27.36
N VAL A 560 -9.64 -15.81 27.52
CA VAL A 560 -9.28 -14.41 27.81
C VAL A 560 -9.74 -13.51 26.68
N LEU A 561 -9.41 -13.84 25.43
CA LEU A 561 -9.72 -13.03 24.26
C LEU A 561 -11.24 -12.88 24.06
N GLU A 562 -12.00 -13.98 24.14
CA GLU A 562 -13.45 -13.99 23.97
C GLU A 562 -14.18 -13.13 25.01
N LYS A 563 -13.78 -13.19 26.29
CA LYS A 563 -14.48 -12.52 27.39
C LYS A 563 -14.01 -11.09 27.67
N THR A 564 -13.06 -10.58 26.90
CA THR A 564 -12.51 -9.22 27.05
C THR A 564 -12.72 -8.37 25.79
N LYS A 565 -13.67 -8.76 24.95
CA LYS A 565 -14.04 -8.02 23.73
C LYS A 565 -15.55 -8.07 23.47
N LYS A 566 -16.03 -7.10 22.69
CA LYS A 566 -17.38 -7.06 22.12
C LYS A 566 -17.33 -6.44 20.73
N GLY A 567 -18.18 -6.94 19.84
CA GLY A 567 -18.33 -6.43 18.49
C GLY A 567 -17.17 -6.82 17.58
N ASP A 568 -16.93 -6.01 16.57
CA ASP A 568 -15.91 -6.21 15.54
C ASP A 568 -14.47 -6.02 16.06
N VAL A 569 -13.88 -7.12 16.54
CA VAL A 569 -12.52 -7.18 17.10
C VAL A 569 -11.81 -8.44 16.63
N ILE A 570 -10.69 -8.26 15.92
CA ILE A 570 -9.83 -9.33 15.42
C ILE A 570 -8.55 -9.42 16.27
N ASP A 571 -8.20 -10.62 16.70
CA ASP A 571 -7.07 -10.89 17.60
C ASP A 571 -5.85 -11.42 16.83
N PHE A 572 -4.66 -10.91 17.16
CA PHE A 572 -3.40 -11.33 16.54
C PHE A 572 -2.34 -11.63 17.59
N GLU A 573 -1.77 -12.83 17.53
CA GLU A 573 -0.80 -13.39 18.49
C GLU A 573 0.61 -13.54 17.92
#